data_AF-A0A6G2J6W9-F1
#
_entry.id   AF-A0A6G2J6W9-F1
#
_cell.length_a   1.000
_cell.length_b   1.000
_cell.length_c   1.000
_cell.angle_alpha   90.00
_cell.angle_beta   90.00
_cell.angle_gamma   90.00
#
_symmetry.space_group_name_H-M   'P 1'
#
loop_
_entity.id
_entity.type
_entity.pdbx_description
1 polymer ?
#
loop_
_entity_poly.entity_id
_entity_poly.type
_entity_poly.pdbx_seq_one_letter_code
_entity_poly.pdbx_strand_id
1 'polypeptide(L)'
;MMRLIIGMMCGEILRNDHSILSTNELLESMRYGGYRNPATALAELIDNSFDAKGNKIDVVCIDKIDHNMKNMVDRLHDVVVIDNGEGMTKDILWDALRFGVGTRRKRSGMGRFGMGLPYASMSQCRRVDVYTWQKPGEVFRTYLDLDYIQKNNKREIPEPEQSKIPKEFKEFSNIISNRSGTIVVWSNLDRCIWKKSSTLINKSEQIIGRTYRKFLNKGELQIQM
;
A
#
# COMPACT_ATOMS: atom_id res chain seq x y z
N MET A 1 24.89 -18.62 57.41
CA MET A 1 23.87 -17.68 57.93
C MET A 1 24.16 -16.36 57.22
N MET A 2 23.45 -15.91 56.18
CA MET A 2 22.00 -15.77 56.01
C MET A 2 21.65 -15.70 54.51
N ARG A 3 20.40 -16.07 54.19
CA ARG A 3 19.85 -16.52 52.90
C ARG A 3 19.86 -15.51 51.74
N LEU A 4 20.00 -16.07 50.54
CA LEU A 4 19.49 -15.58 49.26
C LEU A 4 18.11 -14.92 49.41
N ILE A 5 17.97 -13.69 48.94
CA ILE A 5 16.69 -13.13 48.49
C ILE A 5 16.68 -13.24 46.97
N ILE A 6 16.36 -14.43 46.47
CA ILE A 6 15.78 -14.58 45.13
C ILE A 6 14.27 -14.43 45.35
N GLY A 7 13.83 -13.17 45.36
CA GLY A 7 12.44 -12.78 45.42
C GLY A 7 11.90 -12.58 44.00
N MET A 8 10.92 -13.40 43.65
CA MET A 8 10.14 -13.35 42.42
C MET A 8 9.66 -11.93 42.08
N MET A 9 10.10 -11.42 40.93
CA MET A 9 9.27 -10.59 40.06
C MET A 9 9.56 -11.06 38.63
N CYS A 10 8.56 -11.67 37.99
CA CYS A 10 8.47 -11.71 36.53
C CYS A 10 8.35 -10.26 36.04
N GLY A 11 9.49 -9.59 35.92
CA GLY A 11 9.63 -8.35 35.17
C GLY A 11 10.44 -8.71 33.93
N GLU A 12 9.81 -8.64 32.76
CA GLU A 12 10.53 -8.62 31.50
C GLU A 12 11.70 -7.64 31.65
N ILE A 13 12.92 -8.14 31.48
CA ILE A 13 14.09 -7.29 31.35
C ILE A 13 13.84 -6.49 30.08
N LEU A 14 13.35 -5.25 30.24
CA LEU A 14 13.34 -4.23 29.21
C LEU A 14 14.79 -4.05 28.78
N ARG A 15 15.18 -4.78 27.73
CA ARG A 15 16.45 -4.52 27.05
C ARG A 15 16.35 -3.09 26.53
N ASN A 16 17.16 -2.20 27.07
CA ASN A 16 17.42 -0.92 26.43
C ASN A 16 18.03 -1.21 25.06
N ASP A 17 17.23 -1.08 24.01
CA ASP A 17 17.66 -1.19 22.62
C ASP A 17 18.55 0.03 22.32
N HIS A 18 19.87 -0.16 22.43
CA HIS A 18 20.88 0.86 22.09
C HIS A 18 21.14 0.94 20.57
N SER A 19 20.16 0.54 19.74
CA SER A 19 20.22 0.74 18.29
C SER A 19 20.34 2.23 17.97
N ILE A 20 21.21 2.56 17.01
CA ILE A 20 21.38 3.93 16.50
C ILE A 20 20.10 4.51 15.90
N LEU A 21 19.16 3.66 15.52
CA LEU A 21 17.84 4.02 14.99
C LEU A 21 16.78 3.11 15.60
N SER A 22 15.70 3.68 16.14
CA SER A 22 14.52 2.88 16.42
C SER A 22 13.81 2.53 15.11
N THR A 23 13.25 1.33 15.01
CA THR A 23 12.50 0.92 13.80
C THR A 23 11.31 1.84 13.55
N ASN A 24 10.68 2.36 14.61
CA ASN A 24 9.56 3.28 14.49
C ASN A 24 9.99 4.63 13.90
N GLU A 25 11.09 5.22 14.38
CA GLU A 25 11.60 6.48 13.83
C GLU A 25 12.08 6.32 12.38
N LEU A 26 12.70 5.19 12.06
CA LEU A 26 13.12 4.88 10.70
C LEU A 26 11.91 4.75 9.77
N LEU A 27 10.88 4.01 10.18
CA LEU A 27 9.64 3.88 9.40
C LEU A 27 8.96 5.24 9.21
N GLU A 28 8.79 6.05 10.26
CA GLU A 28 8.22 7.39 10.11
C GLU A 28 9.08 8.26 9.19
N SER A 29 10.42 8.28 9.36
CA SER A 29 11.33 9.04 8.49
C SER A 29 11.19 8.65 7.01
N MET A 30 11.07 7.36 6.71
CA MET A 30 10.82 6.86 5.34
C MET A 30 9.51 7.41 4.75
N ARG A 31 8.47 7.57 5.55
CA ARG A 31 7.19 8.16 5.10
C ARG A 31 7.33 9.64 4.75
N TYR A 32 8.09 10.39 5.55
CA TYR A 32 8.35 11.81 5.30
C TYR A 32 9.24 12.03 4.08
N GLY A 33 10.20 11.14 3.83
CA GLY A 33 11.06 11.15 2.65
C GLY A 33 10.41 10.64 1.36
N GLY A 34 9.24 10.01 1.47
CA GLY A 34 8.47 9.53 0.32
C GLY A 34 7.77 10.66 -0.46
N TYR A 35 6.64 10.34 -1.07
CA TYR A 35 5.94 11.25 -1.97
C TYR A 35 5.12 12.28 -1.18
N ARG A 36 5.35 13.56 -1.44
CA ARG A 36 4.54 14.64 -0.83
C ARG A 36 3.22 14.87 -1.58
N ASN A 37 3.18 14.54 -2.87
CA ASN A 37 2.02 14.72 -3.72
C ASN A 37 1.32 13.36 -3.93
N PRO A 38 0.03 13.20 -3.55
CA PRO A 38 -0.70 11.95 -3.71
C PRO A 38 -0.74 11.44 -5.17
N ALA A 39 -0.79 12.34 -6.16
CA ALA A 39 -0.80 11.95 -7.57
C ALA A 39 0.51 11.28 -8.00
N THR A 40 1.66 11.71 -7.44
CA THR A 40 2.94 11.07 -7.72
C THR A 40 3.04 9.71 -7.04
N ALA A 41 2.50 9.57 -5.83
CA ALA A 41 2.38 8.26 -5.17
C ALA A 41 1.48 7.30 -5.97
N LEU A 42 0.36 7.79 -6.51
CA LEU A 42 -0.51 7.01 -7.39
C LEU A 42 0.18 6.63 -8.71
N ALA A 43 0.97 7.53 -9.29
CA ALA A 43 1.75 7.23 -10.48
C ALA A 43 2.71 6.04 -10.26
N GLU A 44 3.35 5.92 -9.09
CA GLU A 44 4.17 4.75 -8.78
C GLU A 44 3.39 3.43 -8.75
N LEU A 45 2.14 3.46 -8.27
CA LEU A 45 1.27 2.27 -8.31
C LEU A 45 0.93 1.93 -9.76
N ILE A 46 0.64 2.94 -10.59
CA ILE A 46 0.37 2.77 -12.02
C ILE A 46 1.59 2.22 -12.77
N ASP A 47 2.78 2.72 -12.48
CA ASP A 47 4.04 2.20 -13.02
C ASP A 47 4.24 0.74 -12.64
N ASN A 48 3.94 0.37 -11.39
CA ASN A 48 4.03 -1.02 -10.94
C ASN A 48 3.06 -1.94 -11.67
N SER A 49 1.83 -1.49 -11.89
CA SER A 49 0.83 -2.20 -12.69
C SER A 49 1.28 -2.37 -14.13
N PHE A 50 1.81 -1.32 -14.77
CA PHE A 50 2.31 -1.37 -16.14
C PHE A 50 3.53 -2.30 -16.29
N ASP A 51 4.47 -2.24 -15.35
CA ASP A 51 5.62 -3.15 -15.28
C ASP A 51 5.19 -4.62 -15.07
N ALA A 52 4.05 -4.85 -14.42
CA ALA A 52 3.41 -6.14 -14.27
C ALA A 52 2.56 -6.54 -15.49
N LYS A 53 2.76 -5.88 -16.64
CA LYS A 53 2.03 -6.05 -17.90
C LYS A 53 0.52 -5.78 -17.80
N GLY A 54 0.10 -5.02 -16.79
CA GLY A 54 -1.24 -4.47 -16.70
C GLY A 54 -1.40 -3.30 -17.66
N ASN A 55 -2.52 -3.24 -18.35
CA ASN A 55 -2.86 -2.15 -19.26
C ASN A 55 -4.24 -1.53 -18.99
N LYS A 56 -4.96 -2.03 -17.99
CA LYS A 56 -6.20 -1.46 -17.46
C LYS A 56 -6.03 -1.28 -15.97
N ILE A 57 -6.25 -0.05 -15.51
CA ILE A 57 -6.06 0.34 -14.12
C ILE A 57 -7.25 1.19 -13.71
N ASP A 58 -7.93 0.81 -12.62
CA ASP A 58 -8.99 1.60 -12.02
C ASP A 58 -8.48 2.18 -10.68
N VAL A 59 -8.64 3.49 -10.49
CA VAL A 59 -8.38 4.19 -9.23
C VAL A 59 -9.73 4.59 -8.65
N VAL A 60 -10.09 4.00 -7.52
CA VAL A 60 -11.39 4.19 -6.88
C VAL A 60 -11.18 4.88 -5.54
N CYS A 61 -11.95 5.92 -5.28
CA CYS A 61 -11.98 6.56 -3.97
C CYS A 61 -13.23 6.12 -3.21
N ILE A 62 -13.07 5.78 -1.92
CA ILE A 62 -14.17 5.43 -1.04
C ILE A 62 -14.31 6.56 -0.01
N ASP A 63 -15.45 7.23 -0.03
CA ASP A 63 -15.80 8.26 0.95
C ASP A 63 -16.55 7.65 2.15
N LYS A 64 -16.33 8.21 3.35
CA LYS A 64 -17.15 7.94 4.54
C LYS A 64 -17.51 9.25 5.25
N ILE A 65 -18.65 9.23 5.95
CA ILE A 65 -19.08 10.35 6.77
C ILE A 65 -18.15 10.47 7.98
N ASP A 66 -17.52 11.63 8.13
CA ASP A 66 -16.72 11.95 9.31
C ASP A 66 -17.64 12.45 10.45
N HIS A 67 -18.02 11.53 11.34
CA HIS A 67 -18.90 11.82 12.48
C HIS A 67 -18.27 12.72 13.55
N ASN A 68 -16.95 12.96 13.51
CA ASN A 68 -16.24 13.76 14.52
C ASN A 68 -16.25 15.27 14.20
N MET A 69 -16.75 15.65 13.01
CA MET A 69 -16.85 17.05 12.62
C MET A 69 -18.26 17.59 12.80
N LYS A 70 -18.36 18.86 13.22
CA LYS A 70 -19.63 19.59 13.34
C LYS A 70 -20.47 19.59 12.05
N ASN A 71 -19.82 19.40 10.90
CA ASN A 71 -20.47 19.24 9.61
C ASN A 71 -20.23 17.79 9.15
N MET A 72 -21.29 17.01 9.02
CA MET A 72 -21.27 15.65 8.47
C MET A 72 -20.94 15.71 6.97
N VAL A 73 -19.65 15.73 6.65
CA VAL A 73 -19.16 15.82 5.28
C VAL A 73 -18.46 14.52 4.93
N ASP A 74 -18.82 13.96 3.78
CA ASP A 74 -18.13 12.83 3.18
C ASP A 74 -16.66 13.19 2.94
N ARG A 75 -15.78 12.34 3.47
CA ARG A 75 -14.33 12.47 3.34
C ARG A 75 -13.74 11.23 2.76
N LEU A 76 -12.68 11.45 1.99
CA LEU A 76 -11.86 10.40 1.43
C LEU A 76 -11.35 9.52 2.57
N HIS A 77 -11.82 8.28 2.61
CA HIS A 77 -11.46 7.30 3.62
C HIS A 77 -10.42 6.33 3.06
N ASP A 78 -10.70 5.73 1.91
CA ASP A 78 -9.80 4.79 1.23
C ASP A 78 -9.53 5.19 -0.21
N VAL A 79 -8.35 4.81 -0.70
CA VAL A 79 -8.00 4.84 -2.13
C VAL A 79 -7.66 3.42 -2.54
N VAL A 80 -8.28 2.95 -3.61
CA VAL A 80 -8.14 1.59 -4.12
C VAL A 80 -7.60 1.66 -5.54
N VAL A 81 -6.48 0.99 -5.82
CA VAL A 81 -5.95 0.84 -7.17
C VAL A 81 -6.09 -0.61 -7.59
N ILE A 82 -6.74 -0.85 -8.72
CA ILE A 82 -7.07 -2.19 -9.24
C ILE A 82 -6.46 -2.32 -10.63
N ASP A 83 -5.64 -3.33 -10.87
CA ASP A 83 -5.03 -3.57 -12.18
C ASP A 83 -5.23 -5.00 -12.69
N ASN A 84 -5.10 -5.15 -14.02
CA ASN A 84 -5.18 -6.42 -14.72
C ASN A 84 -3.80 -7.03 -15.05
N GLY A 85 -2.77 -6.73 -14.27
CA GLY A 85 -1.43 -7.28 -14.45
C GLY A 85 -1.35 -8.79 -14.20
N GLU A 86 -0.15 -9.34 -14.30
CA GLU A 86 0.12 -10.79 -14.12
C GLU A 86 -0.10 -11.30 -12.68
N GLY A 87 -0.42 -10.39 -11.74
CA GLY A 87 -0.48 -10.68 -10.30
C GLY A 87 0.87 -11.09 -9.74
N MET A 88 0.85 -11.62 -8.51
CA MET A 88 2.04 -12.06 -7.79
C MET A 88 1.82 -13.46 -7.21
N THR A 89 2.91 -14.23 -7.09
CA THR A 89 2.92 -15.40 -6.22
C THR A 89 2.91 -14.96 -4.77
N LYS A 90 2.64 -15.88 -3.84
CA LYS A 90 2.71 -15.62 -2.40
C LYS A 90 4.04 -14.98 -1.97
N ASP A 91 5.18 -15.55 -2.40
CA ASP A 91 6.50 -15.03 -2.02
C ASP A 91 6.76 -13.62 -2.58
N ILE A 92 6.39 -13.38 -3.85
CA ILE A 92 6.54 -12.06 -4.47
C ILE A 92 5.66 -11.03 -3.77
N LEU A 93 4.41 -11.39 -3.42
CA LEU A 93 3.50 -10.53 -2.66
C LEU A 93 4.09 -10.17 -1.29
N TRP A 94 4.70 -11.14 -0.60
CA TRP A 94 5.29 -10.92 0.71
C TRP A 94 6.47 -9.94 0.63
N ASP A 95 7.36 -10.16 -0.33
CA ASP A 95 8.51 -9.28 -0.58
C ASP A 95 8.09 -7.91 -1.13
N ALA A 96 6.96 -7.81 -1.85
CA ALA A 96 6.51 -6.56 -2.47
C ALA A 96 6.21 -5.44 -1.45
N LEU A 97 5.86 -5.79 -0.20
CA LEU A 97 5.67 -4.82 0.89
C LEU A 97 6.93 -4.59 1.73
N ARG A 98 8.01 -5.34 1.49
CA ARG A 98 9.24 -5.27 2.28
C ARG A 98 10.13 -4.12 1.82
N PHE A 99 10.49 -3.25 2.75
CA PHE A 99 11.45 -2.17 2.49
C PHE A 99 12.83 -2.72 2.11
N GLY A 100 13.43 -2.15 1.08
CA GLY A 100 14.81 -2.43 0.66
C GLY A 100 15.01 -3.75 -0.08
N VAL A 101 13.95 -4.53 -0.30
CA VAL A 101 13.99 -5.79 -1.04
C VAL A 101 13.37 -5.59 -2.40
N GLY A 102 14.21 -5.34 -3.40
CA GLY A 102 13.79 -5.36 -4.79
C GLY A 102 13.57 -6.78 -5.28
N THR A 103 12.30 -7.12 -5.53
CA THR A 103 11.91 -8.32 -6.32
C THR A 103 12.40 -8.22 -7.77
N ARG A 104 12.78 -7.03 -8.25
CA ARG A 104 13.21 -6.73 -9.64
C ARG A 104 14.71 -6.52 -9.82
N ARG A 105 15.58 -7.37 -9.23
CA ARG A 105 17.05 -7.31 -9.48
C ARG A 105 17.49 -7.56 -10.95
N LYS A 106 16.59 -7.92 -11.88
CA LYS A 106 16.96 -8.45 -13.20
C LYS A 106 16.29 -7.84 -14.46
N ARG A 107 15.47 -6.80 -14.35
CA ARG A 107 14.87 -6.14 -15.54
C ARG A 107 15.16 -4.65 -15.54
N SER A 108 15.53 -4.12 -16.69
CA SER A 108 15.84 -2.72 -16.99
C SER A 108 14.61 -1.79 -16.93
N GLY A 109 13.72 -1.98 -15.96
CA GLY A 109 12.57 -1.12 -15.69
C GLY A 109 12.91 -0.04 -14.65
N MET A 110 12.09 1.01 -14.59
CA MET A 110 12.32 2.22 -13.78
C MET A 110 12.37 1.97 -12.26
N GLY A 111 11.89 0.83 -11.76
CA GLY A 111 11.93 0.46 -10.34
C GLY A 111 13.25 -0.15 -9.87
N ARG A 112 14.35 0.63 -9.80
CA ARG A 112 15.70 0.11 -9.48
C ARG A 112 15.97 -0.25 -8.01
N PHE A 113 15.09 0.08 -7.08
CA PHE A 113 15.40 -0.04 -5.64
C PHE A 113 14.49 -0.98 -4.84
N GLY A 114 13.41 -1.53 -5.41
CA GLY A 114 12.50 -2.36 -4.63
C GLY A 114 11.71 -1.61 -3.57
N MET A 115 11.54 -0.30 -3.75
CA MET A 115 10.99 0.60 -2.75
C MET A 115 9.60 1.13 -3.12
N GLY A 116 9.19 1.01 -4.38
CA GLY A 116 8.06 1.78 -4.94
C GLY A 116 6.75 1.60 -4.18
N LEU A 117 6.25 0.37 -4.10
CA LEU A 117 4.96 0.09 -3.48
C LEU A 117 4.89 0.48 -1.97
N PRO A 118 5.81 0.03 -1.09
CA PRO A 118 5.74 0.39 0.32
C PRO A 118 6.01 1.88 0.56
N TYR A 119 6.94 2.52 -0.17
CA TYR A 119 7.18 3.97 0.00
C TYR A 119 6.01 4.82 -0.52
N ALA A 120 5.50 4.52 -1.72
CA ALA A 120 4.37 5.23 -2.29
C ALA A 120 3.17 5.16 -1.36
N SER A 121 2.83 3.96 -0.89
CA SER A 121 1.70 3.75 0.01
C SER A 121 1.91 4.44 1.36
N MET A 122 3.01 4.18 2.06
CA MET A 122 3.23 4.70 3.41
C MET A 122 3.48 6.21 3.45
N SER A 123 3.84 6.82 2.31
CA SER A 123 3.90 8.28 2.21
C SER A 123 2.53 8.96 2.32
N GLN A 124 1.44 8.24 2.02
CA GLN A 124 0.06 8.75 2.03
C GLN A 124 -0.79 8.21 3.18
N CYS A 125 -0.55 6.96 3.59
CA CYS A 125 -1.40 6.22 4.51
C CYS A 125 -0.60 5.53 5.62
N ARG A 126 -1.31 5.01 6.65
CA ARG A 126 -0.71 4.17 7.71
C ARG A 126 -0.93 2.68 7.49
N ARG A 127 -1.85 2.33 6.58
CA ARG A 127 -2.17 0.94 6.27
C ARG A 127 -2.34 0.75 4.78
N VAL A 128 -1.65 -0.25 4.25
CA VAL A 128 -1.83 -0.76 2.89
C VAL A 128 -2.15 -2.24 2.92
N ASP A 129 -3.24 -2.62 2.26
CA ASP A 129 -3.59 -4.02 2.04
C ASP A 129 -3.43 -4.33 0.55
N VAL A 130 -2.84 -5.49 0.24
CA VAL A 130 -2.61 -5.93 -1.13
C VAL A 130 -3.29 -7.27 -1.35
N TYR A 131 -4.15 -7.34 -2.35
CA TYR A 131 -4.75 -8.58 -2.85
C TYR A 131 -4.18 -8.85 -4.23
N THR A 132 -3.88 -10.09 -4.55
CA THR A 132 -3.37 -10.45 -5.88
C THR A 132 -3.79 -11.86 -6.26
N TRP A 133 -3.97 -12.07 -7.56
CA TRP A 133 -4.31 -13.38 -8.11
C TRP A 133 -3.65 -13.57 -9.48
N GLN A 134 -3.30 -14.81 -9.79
CA GLN A 134 -2.78 -15.22 -11.10
C GLN A 134 -3.73 -16.17 -11.84
N LYS A 135 -4.75 -16.68 -11.13
CA LYS A 135 -5.84 -17.48 -11.66
C LYS A 135 -7.14 -17.15 -10.91
N PRO A 136 -8.31 -17.26 -11.56
CA PRO A 136 -9.58 -16.98 -10.92
C PRO A 136 -9.79 -17.82 -9.65
N GLY A 137 -10.27 -17.20 -8.59
CA GLY A 137 -10.61 -17.87 -7.32
C GLY A 137 -9.44 -18.15 -6.37
N GLU A 138 -8.19 -17.97 -6.81
CA GLU A 138 -7.00 -18.08 -5.95
C GLU A 138 -6.42 -16.70 -5.69
N VAL A 139 -6.91 -16.07 -4.61
CA VAL A 139 -6.48 -14.73 -4.19
C VAL A 139 -5.65 -14.85 -2.93
N PHE A 140 -4.47 -14.25 -2.95
CA PHE A 140 -3.64 -14.05 -1.77
C PHE A 140 -3.72 -12.62 -1.30
N ARG A 141 -3.60 -12.44 0.01
CA ARG A 141 -3.64 -11.14 0.67
C ARG A 141 -2.57 -11.05 1.75
N THR A 142 -1.91 -9.89 1.81
CA THR A 142 -1.17 -9.45 2.99
C THR A 142 -1.34 -7.94 3.15
N TYR A 143 -0.75 -7.37 4.20
CA TYR A 143 -0.84 -5.95 4.50
C TYR A 143 0.38 -5.44 5.25
N LEU A 144 0.62 -4.14 5.16
CA LEU A 144 1.55 -3.40 6.00
C LEU A 144 0.74 -2.38 6.80
N ASP A 145 0.75 -2.52 8.13
CA ASP A 145 0.02 -1.67 9.07
C ASP A 145 1.01 -1.11 10.10
N LEU A 146 1.30 0.18 9.99
CA LEU A 146 2.30 0.85 10.82
C LEU A 146 1.85 0.97 12.27
N ASP A 147 0.55 1.14 12.51
CA ASP A 147 -0.01 1.19 13.86
C ASP A 147 0.13 -0.17 14.55
N TYR A 148 -0.12 -1.26 13.81
CA TYR A 148 0.10 -2.61 14.30
C TYR A 148 1.58 -2.88 14.62
N ILE A 149 2.49 -2.52 13.72
CA ILE A 149 3.94 -2.69 13.90
C ILE A 149 4.42 -1.93 15.15
N GLN A 150 4.02 -0.66 15.27
CA GLN A 150 4.41 0.20 16.40
C GLN A 150 3.85 -0.31 17.73
N LYS A 151 2.57 -0.69 17.77
CA LYS A 151 1.90 -1.14 19.00
C LYS A 151 2.41 -2.50 19.50
N ASN A 152 2.72 -3.41 18.59
CA ASN A 152 3.09 -4.79 18.96
C ASN A 152 4.61 -5.02 18.97
N ASN A 153 5.42 -3.99 18.67
CA ASN A 153 6.86 -4.09 18.48
C ASN A 153 7.26 -5.24 17.52
N LYS A 154 6.41 -5.50 16.52
CA LYS A 154 6.61 -6.55 15.51
C LYS A 154 7.16 -5.91 14.25
N ARG A 155 8.34 -6.31 13.81
CA ARG A 155 9.05 -5.73 12.65
C ARG A 155 8.81 -6.53 11.36
N GLU A 156 7.67 -7.22 11.27
CA GLU A 156 7.40 -8.20 10.23
C GLU A 156 6.09 -7.90 9.49
N ILE A 157 6.11 -8.14 8.18
CA ILE A 157 4.91 -8.16 7.35
C ILE A 157 4.27 -9.55 7.56
N PRO A 158 2.97 -9.65 7.86
CA PRO A 158 2.29 -10.92 7.94
C PRO A 158 2.49 -11.77 6.68
N GLU A 159 2.68 -13.07 6.86
CA GLU A 159 2.76 -14.00 5.73
C GLU A 159 1.47 -13.91 4.90
N PRO A 160 1.52 -13.92 3.56
CA PRO A 160 0.30 -13.80 2.79
C PRO A 160 -0.59 -15.04 2.91
N GLU A 161 -1.88 -14.79 3.08
CA GLU A 161 -2.89 -15.81 3.30
C GLU A 161 -3.89 -15.83 2.16
N GLN A 162 -4.53 -16.99 1.95
CA GLN A 162 -5.62 -17.09 1.00
C GLN A 162 -6.80 -16.26 1.52
N SER A 163 -7.35 -15.41 0.65
CA SER A 163 -8.43 -14.50 1.00
C SER A 163 -9.49 -14.47 -0.09
N LYS A 164 -10.61 -13.80 0.20
CA LYS A 164 -11.58 -13.36 -0.82
C LYS A 164 -11.39 -11.87 -1.07
N ILE A 165 -11.64 -11.45 -2.32
CA ILE A 165 -11.76 -10.03 -2.64
C ILE A 165 -13.08 -9.52 -2.03
N PRO A 166 -13.07 -8.41 -1.27
CA PRO A 166 -14.28 -7.76 -0.76
C PRO A 166 -15.32 -7.54 -1.86
N LYS A 167 -16.60 -7.73 -1.53
CA LYS A 167 -17.66 -7.72 -2.55
C LYS A 167 -17.82 -6.34 -3.16
N GLU A 168 -17.68 -5.29 -2.36
CA GLU A 168 -17.76 -3.90 -2.79
C GLU A 168 -16.77 -3.59 -3.93
N PHE A 169 -15.57 -4.17 -3.91
CA PHE A 169 -14.58 -3.92 -4.96
C PHE A 169 -15.02 -4.45 -6.32
N LYS A 170 -15.81 -5.54 -6.35
CA LYS A 170 -16.38 -6.09 -7.59
C LYS A 170 -17.43 -5.19 -8.21
N GLU A 171 -18.07 -4.35 -7.40
CA GLU A 171 -19.04 -3.36 -7.87
C GLU A 171 -18.32 -2.16 -8.50
N PHE A 172 -17.10 -1.87 -8.05
CA PHE A 172 -16.30 -0.75 -8.56
C PHE A 172 -15.52 -1.06 -9.83
N SER A 173 -15.11 -2.32 -10.05
CA SER A 173 -14.25 -2.68 -11.17
C SER A 173 -14.51 -4.05 -11.76
N ASN A 174 -14.69 -4.08 -13.09
CA ASN A 174 -14.78 -5.30 -13.86
C ASN A 174 -13.43 -6.03 -14.01
N ILE A 175 -12.31 -5.37 -13.71
CA ILE A 175 -10.96 -5.97 -13.77
C ILE A 175 -10.85 -7.19 -12.86
N ILE A 176 -11.59 -7.21 -11.75
CA ILE A 176 -11.57 -8.32 -10.78
C ILE A 176 -12.01 -9.66 -11.40
N SER A 177 -12.78 -9.62 -12.49
CA SER A 177 -13.19 -10.83 -13.21
C SER A 177 -12.12 -11.36 -14.17
N ASN A 178 -11.00 -10.66 -14.33
CA ASN A 178 -9.90 -11.11 -15.17
C ASN A 178 -9.16 -12.30 -14.57
N ARG A 179 -8.42 -13.00 -15.42
CA ARG A 179 -7.61 -14.17 -15.04
C ARG A 179 -6.60 -13.85 -13.93
N SER A 180 -6.01 -12.66 -13.96
CA SER A 180 -5.02 -12.18 -13.01
C SER A 180 -5.22 -10.69 -12.72
N GLY A 181 -4.65 -10.22 -11.61
CA GLY A 181 -4.68 -8.82 -11.24
C GLY A 181 -4.17 -8.56 -9.84
N THR A 182 -4.15 -7.29 -9.47
CA THR A 182 -3.75 -6.81 -8.14
C THR A 182 -4.69 -5.71 -7.68
N ILE A 183 -5.00 -5.69 -6.37
CA ILE A 183 -5.70 -4.59 -5.70
C ILE A 183 -4.77 -4.08 -4.60
N VAL A 184 -4.52 -2.77 -4.60
CA VAL A 184 -3.82 -2.07 -3.53
C VAL A 184 -4.81 -1.13 -2.85
N VAL A 185 -5.02 -1.30 -1.55
CA VAL A 185 -5.94 -0.49 -0.76
C VAL A 185 -5.13 0.35 0.21
N TRP A 186 -5.23 1.67 0.10
CA TRP A 186 -4.73 2.60 1.10
C TRP A 186 -5.84 2.98 2.06
N SER A 187 -5.62 2.73 3.35
CA SER A 187 -6.53 3.09 4.44
C SER A 187 -5.77 3.83 5.55
N ASN A 188 -6.50 4.55 6.41
CA ASN A 188 -5.91 5.45 7.40
C ASN A 188 -5.01 6.52 6.73
N LEU A 189 -5.62 7.33 5.85
CA LEU A 189 -4.98 8.38 5.05
C LEU A 189 -4.60 9.63 5.89
N ASP A 190 -3.61 9.48 6.77
CA ASP A 190 -3.11 10.55 7.63
C ASP A 190 -2.30 11.61 6.87
N ARG A 191 -1.55 11.21 5.83
CA ARG A 191 -0.65 12.10 5.08
C ARG A 191 -1.15 12.52 3.70
N CYS A 192 -2.22 11.90 3.19
CA CYS A 192 -2.85 12.36 1.95
C CYS A 192 -3.41 13.79 2.15
N ILE A 193 -2.85 14.77 1.43
CA ILE A 193 -3.22 16.19 1.60
C ILE A 193 -4.59 16.54 1.02
N TRP A 194 -5.14 15.70 0.13
CA TRP A 194 -6.45 15.91 -0.49
C TRP A 194 -7.50 15.05 0.23
N LYS A 195 -8.40 15.71 0.97
CA LYS A 195 -9.38 15.04 1.83
C LYS A 195 -10.74 14.78 1.17
N LYS A 196 -10.92 15.20 -0.09
CA LYS A 196 -12.11 14.95 -0.90
C LYS A 196 -11.73 14.10 -2.10
N SER A 197 -12.51 13.07 -2.39
CA SER A 197 -12.32 12.20 -3.56
C SER A 197 -12.23 12.99 -4.86
N SER A 198 -13.16 13.91 -5.10
CA SER A 198 -13.16 14.77 -6.30
C SER A 198 -11.87 15.60 -6.46
N THR A 199 -11.26 16.04 -5.36
CA THR A 199 -9.99 16.78 -5.43
C THR A 199 -8.82 15.86 -5.75
N LEU A 200 -8.79 14.66 -5.16
CA LEU A 200 -7.78 13.66 -5.44
C LEU A 200 -7.82 13.25 -6.91
N ILE A 201 -9.01 12.89 -7.43
CA ILE A 201 -9.19 12.47 -8.82
C ILE A 201 -8.77 13.59 -9.79
N ASN A 202 -9.41 14.76 -9.73
CA ASN A 202 -9.16 15.85 -10.68
C ASN A 202 -7.68 16.27 -10.75
N LYS A 203 -6.99 16.31 -9.61
CA LYS A 203 -5.56 16.65 -9.58
C LYS A 203 -4.66 15.51 -10.04
N SER A 204 -5.04 14.28 -9.75
CA SER A 204 -4.30 13.09 -10.18
C SER A 204 -4.39 12.90 -11.68
N GLU A 205 -5.58 13.05 -12.28
CA GLU A 205 -5.79 13.00 -13.73
C GLU A 205 -4.90 13.99 -14.49
N GLN A 206 -4.74 15.22 -14.00
CA GLN A 206 -3.87 16.21 -14.65
C GLN A 206 -2.40 15.78 -14.69
N ILE A 207 -1.91 15.20 -13.61
CA ILE A 207 -0.50 14.78 -13.49
C ILE A 207 -0.29 13.47 -14.26
N ILE A 208 -1.11 12.47 -13.97
CA ILE A 208 -1.04 11.13 -14.57
C ILE A 208 -1.32 11.22 -16.08
N GLY A 209 -2.34 11.96 -16.50
CA GLY A 209 -2.64 12.18 -17.92
C GLY A 209 -1.47 12.82 -18.68
N ARG A 210 -0.70 13.71 -18.05
CA ARG A 210 0.54 14.27 -18.64
C ARG A 210 1.67 13.24 -18.68
N THR A 211 1.89 12.51 -17.58
CA THR A 211 2.95 11.50 -17.45
C THR A 211 2.78 10.37 -18.46
N TYR A 212 1.57 9.81 -18.58
CA TYR A 212 1.29 8.64 -19.43
C TYR A 212 0.68 8.98 -20.79
N ARG A 213 0.62 10.27 -21.16
CA ARG A 213 -0.02 10.76 -22.40
C ARG A 213 0.28 9.91 -23.64
N LYS A 214 1.54 9.48 -23.82
CA LYS A 214 1.94 8.68 -24.98
C LYS A 214 1.29 7.30 -24.99
N PHE A 215 1.24 6.62 -23.85
CA PHE A 215 0.65 5.28 -23.72
C PHE A 215 -0.88 5.35 -23.79
N LEU A 216 -1.48 6.36 -23.15
CA LEU A 216 -2.91 6.63 -23.21
C LEU A 216 -3.37 6.90 -24.66
N ASN A 217 -2.68 7.79 -25.38
CA ASN A 217 -3.04 8.14 -26.76
C ASN A 217 -2.93 6.98 -27.75
N LYS A 218 -2.07 6.00 -27.47
CA LYS A 218 -1.91 4.80 -28.31
C LYS A 218 -2.85 3.66 -27.91
N GLY A 219 -3.62 3.82 -26.82
CA GLY A 219 -4.42 2.73 -26.25
C GLY A 219 -3.59 1.61 -25.63
N GLU A 220 -2.30 1.83 -25.39
CA GLU A 220 -1.39 0.88 -24.72
C GLU A 220 -1.64 0.82 -23.21
N LEU A 221 -2.28 1.85 -22.65
CA LEU A 221 -2.67 1.97 -21.25
C LEU A 221 -4.06 2.62 -21.16
N GLN A 222 -4.91 2.09 -20.28
CA GLN A 222 -6.21 2.62 -19.92
C GLN A 222 -6.24 2.85 -18.42
N ILE A 223 -6.56 4.07 -18.00
CA ILE A 223 -6.68 4.43 -16.59
C ILE A 223 -8.06 5.04 -16.40
N GLN A 224 -8.86 4.45 -15.51
CA GLN A 224 -10.15 4.98 -15.09
C GLN A 224 -10.01 5.50 -13.65
N MET A 225 -10.56 6.69 -13.38
CA MET A 225 -10.51 7.35 -12.08
C MET A 225 -11.88 7.87 -11.67
#